data_AF-A0A838H465-F1
#
_entry.id   AF-A0A838H465-F1
#
_cell.length_a   1.000
_cell.length_b   1.000
_cell.length_c   1.000
_cell.angle_alpha   90.00
_cell.angle_beta   90.00
_cell.angle_gamma   90.00
#
_symmetry.space_group_name_H-M   'P 1'
#
loop_
_entity.id
_entity.type
_entity.pdbx_description
1 polymer ?
#
loop_
_entity_poly.entity_id
_entity_poly.type
_entity_poly.pdbx_seq_one_letter_code
_entity_poly.pdbx_strand_id
1 'polypeptide(L)'
;MTIQTNAPQYPARLEIDYAEQHDRVSTLFRIVMVIPIAIIYAVLTAEATQTAVRDSGEVVNSSSGGITSGLFFATVLMILFRRRYPRWWFDFALELARFSTRIGAYAALLRDEYPSTVEEQGVHLDIDYPDVEHDLNRWLPLVKWLLAIPHYLVLAVLSLAALVTVVIAWFAILFTGGYPRGMFDFVVGVGRWWLRVQAYAFLLVTDRYPPFSSSRKRRRPAHGAPLLTTAIQRHGTMARGRRPTMAPEGLARP
;
A
#
# COMPACT_ATOMS: atom_id res chain seq x y z
N MET A 1 35.74 4.72 1.45
CA MET A 1 34.70 3.92 2.12
C MET A 1 33.53 4.84 2.41
N THR A 2 32.59 4.96 1.48
CA THR A 2 31.48 5.92 1.58
C THR A 2 30.35 5.24 2.35
N ILE A 3 30.14 5.63 3.61
CA ILE A 3 28.97 5.22 4.39
C ILE A 3 27.74 5.79 3.67
N GLN A 4 27.02 4.95 2.93
CA GLN A 4 25.65 5.29 2.53
C GLN A 4 24.80 5.28 3.80
N THR A 5 24.58 6.45 4.39
CA THR A 5 23.53 6.64 5.39
C THR A 5 22.18 6.42 4.71
N ASN A 6 21.72 5.16 4.68
CA ASN A 6 20.32 4.85 4.48
C ASN A 6 19.57 5.53 5.62
N ALA A 7 18.90 6.65 5.35
CA ALA A 7 17.97 7.23 6.30
C ALA A 7 16.97 6.13 6.71
N PRO A 8 16.66 5.95 8.00
CA PRO A 8 15.78 4.88 8.45
C PRO A 8 14.44 5.01 7.74
N GLN A 9 14.17 4.06 6.84
CA GLN A 9 12.96 4.04 6.03
C GLN A 9 11.78 3.73 6.95
N TYR A 10 10.65 4.43 6.76
CA TYR A 10 9.48 4.18 7.59
C TYR A 10 9.00 2.72 7.35
N PRO A 11 8.60 1.99 8.41
CA PRO A 11 8.31 0.55 8.32
C PRO A 11 7.09 0.24 7.44
N ALA A 12 6.21 1.23 7.21
CA ALA A 12 5.07 1.10 6.29
C ALA A 12 5.35 1.80 4.95
N ARG A 13 5.34 1.01 3.87
CA ARG A 13 5.64 1.44 2.51
C ARG A 13 4.47 1.08 1.59
N LEU A 14 4.07 2.04 0.75
CA LEU A 14 3.06 1.86 -0.29
C LEU A 14 3.61 2.40 -1.60
N GLU A 15 3.68 1.55 -2.61
CA GLU A 15 4.03 1.91 -3.98
C GLU A 15 2.93 1.41 -4.92
N ILE A 16 2.51 2.28 -5.84
CA ILE A 16 1.47 1.97 -6.81
C ILE A 16 2.04 2.29 -8.19
N ASP A 17 1.96 1.30 -9.08
CA ASP A 17 2.49 1.42 -10.43
C ASP A 17 1.59 2.30 -11.28
N TYR A 18 2.18 3.34 -11.85
CA TYR A 18 1.48 4.26 -12.72
C TYR A 18 1.14 3.60 -14.07
N ALA A 19 -0.14 3.56 -14.42
CA ALA A 19 -0.60 3.15 -15.73
C ALA A 19 -0.59 4.35 -16.69
N GLU A 20 0.08 4.23 -17.83
CA GLU A 20 0.14 5.34 -18.80
C GLU A 20 -1.17 5.51 -19.58
N GLN A 21 -1.93 4.43 -19.75
CA GLN A 21 -3.20 4.42 -20.46
C GLN A 21 -4.25 3.70 -19.63
N HIS A 22 -5.46 4.26 -19.64
CA HIS A 22 -6.62 3.68 -18.99
C HIS A 22 -7.70 3.35 -20.01
N ASP A 23 -8.37 2.21 -19.80
CA ASP A 23 -9.51 1.85 -20.65
C ASP A 23 -10.73 2.70 -20.28
N ARG A 24 -11.30 3.40 -21.27
CA ARG A 24 -12.39 4.37 -21.07
C ARG A 24 -13.70 3.68 -20.69
N VAL A 25 -13.99 2.53 -21.28
CA VAL A 25 -15.23 1.78 -21.05
C VAL A 25 -15.20 1.19 -19.65
N SER A 26 -14.09 0.54 -19.29
CA SER A 26 -13.84 0.06 -17.93
C SER A 26 -13.93 1.19 -16.91
N THR A 27 -13.34 2.36 -17.22
CA THR A 27 -13.42 3.56 -16.37
C THR A 27 -14.85 4.06 -16.17
N LEU A 28 -15.68 4.05 -17.21
CA LEU A 28 -17.09 4.44 -17.12
C LEU A 28 -17.88 3.48 -16.21
N PHE A 29 -17.73 2.17 -16.44
CA PHE A 29 -18.47 1.13 -15.69
C PHE A 29 -17.88 0.80 -14.32
N ARG A 30 -16.71 1.35 -13.99
CA ARG A 30 -16.02 1.12 -12.72
C ARG A 30 -16.88 1.42 -11.48
N ILE A 31 -17.76 2.41 -11.54
CA ILE A 31 -18.68 2.74 -10.44
C ILE A 31 -19.64 1.57 -10.15
N VAL A 32 -20.02 0.81 -11.17
CA VAL A 32 -20.85 -0.39 -11.02
C VAL A 32 -20.00 -1.58 -10.61
N MET A 33 -18.84 -1.76 -11.25
CA MET A 33 -17.94 -2.90 -10.97
C MET A 33 -17.33 -2.85 -9.57
N VAL A 34 -17.19 -1.68 -8.95
CA VAL A 34 -16.69 -1.60 -7.57
C VAL A 34 -17.72 -2.09 -6.54
N ILE A 35 -19.02 -2.15 -6.88
CA ILE A 35 -20.08 -2.47 -5.93
C ILE A 35 -19.91 -3.87 -5.32
N PRO A 36 -19.70 -4.97 -6.08
CA PRO A 36 -19.57 -6.30 -5.49
C PRO A 36 -18.40 -6.42 -4.53
N ILE A 37 -17.24 -5.88 -4.90
CA ILE A 37 -16.06 -5.93 -4.03
C ILE A 37 -16.21 -5.01 -2.82
N ALA A 38 -16.86 -3.85 -2.98
CA ALA A 38 -17.17 -2.95 -1.88
C ALA A 38 -18.13 -3.60 -0.87
N ILE A 39 -19.10 -4.40 -1.33
CA ILE A 39 -19.98 -5.18 -0.44
C ILE A 39 -19.17 -6.21 0.35
N ILE A 40 -18.31 -6.98 -0.31
CA ILE A 40 -17.45 -7.97 0.36
C ILE A 40 -16.60 -7.29 1.43
N TYR A 41 -15.95 -6.17 1.09
CA TYR A 41 -15.16 -5.39 2.02
C TYR A 41 -16.00 -4.81 3.17
N ALA A 42 -17.19 -4.29 2.88
CA ALA A 42 -18.11 -3.76 3.87
C ALA A 42 -18.55 -4.84 4.86
N VAL A 43 -18.84 -6.06 4.38
CA VAL A 43 -19.20 -7.19 5.25
C VAL A 43 -18.02 -7.62 6.12
N LEU A 44 -16.82 -7.67 5.56
CA LEU A 44 -15.60 -8.05 6.29
C LEU A 44 -15.23 -7.05 7.40
N THR A 45 -15.60 -5.79 7.22
CA THR A 45 -15.34 -4.68 8.14
C THR A 45 -16.58 -4.24 8.92
N ALA A 46 -17.72 -4.93 8.75
CA ALA A 46 -19.00 -4.50 9.27
C ALA A 46 -18.99 -4.41 10.80
N GLU A 47 -19.55 -3.32 11.31
CA GLU A 47 -19.90 -3.12 12.71
C GLU A 47 -21.42 -3.18 12.83
N ALA A 48 -21.95 -4.07 13.65
CA ALA A 48 -23.39 -4.24 13.79
C ALA A 48 -23.93 -3.29 14.86
N THR A 49 -24.73 -2.31 14.46
CA THR A 49 -25.46 -1.43 15.38
C THR A 49 -26.90 -1.91 15.50
N GLN A 50 -27.27 -2.39 16.69
CA GLN A 50 -28.62 -2.80 17.01
C GLN A 50 -29.33 -1.66 17.74
N THR A 51 -30.46 -1.23 17.21
CA THR A 51 -31.32 -0.24 17.86
C THR A 51 -32.47 -0.99 18.52
N ALA A 52 -32.52 -0.98 19.85
CA ALA A 52 -33.61 -1.57 20.61
C ALA A 52 -34.45 -0.45 21.23
N VAL A 53 -35.74 -0.43 20.94
CA VAL A 53 -36.69 0.46 21.60
C VAL A 53 -37.22 -0.27 22.82
N ARG A 54 -36.96 0.26 24.01
CA ARG A 54 -37.49 -0.29 25.26
C ARG A 54 -38.97 0.08 25.41
N ASP A 55 -39.69 -0.65 26.25
CA ASP A 55 -41.10 -0.36 26.57
C ASP A 55 -41.32 1.06 27.13
N SER A 56 -40.26 1.71 27.64
CA SER A 56 -40.26 3.10 28.09
C SER A 56 -40.23 4.14 26.95
N GLY A 57 -40.14 3.71 25.68
CA GLY A 57 -39.91 4.59 24.53
C GLY A 57 -38.46 5.04 24.35
N GLU A 58 -37.53 4.56 25.19
CA GLU A 58 -36.11 4.87 25.10
C GLU A 58 -35.45 4.09 23.96
N VAL A 59 -34.80 4.81 23.04
CA VAL A 59 -34.02 4.24 21.94
C VAL A 59 -32.61 3.93 22.45
N VAL A 60 -32.31 2.65 22.66
CA VAL A 60 -30.98 2.20 23.08
C VAL A 60 -30.23 1.64 21.87
N ASN A 61 -29.15 2.32 21.50
CA ASN A 61 -28.24 1.86 20.46
C ASN A 61 -27.13 1.02 21.08
N SER A 62 -27.04 -0.24 20.66
CA SER A 62 -25.96 -1.16 21.04
C SER A 62 -25.14 -1.48 19.80
N SER A 63 -23.95 -0.91 19.71
CA SER A 63 -23.00 -1.26 18.66
C SER A 63 -22.11 -2.41 19.12
N SER A 64 -22.23 -3.55 18.44
CA SER A 64 -21.28 -4.66 18.56
C SER A 64 -20.09 -4.40 17.63
N GLY A 65 -18.88 -4.50 18.18
CA GLY A 65 -17.66 -4.34 17.39
C GLY A 65 -17.49 -5.46 16.36
N GLY A 66 -17.08 -5.11 15.14
CA GLY A 66 -16.72 -6.07 14.10
C GLY A 66 -15.39 -6.79 14.37
N ILE A 67 -15.04 -7.78 13.53
CA ILE A 67 -13.80 -8.58 13.65
C ILE A 67 -12.58 -7.67 13.78
N THR A 68 -12.50 -6.63 12.97
CA THR A 68 -11.39 -5.66 12.94
C THR A 68 -11.25 -4.91 14.26
N SER A 69 -12.35 -4.41 14.83
CA SER A 69 -12.34 -3.73 16.13
C SER A 69 -12.02 -4.70 17.27
N GLY A 70 -12.61 -5.91 17.26
CA GLY A 70 -12.34 -6.93 18.27
C GLY A 70 -10.89 -7.40 18.26
N LEU A 71 -10.32 -7.63 17.07
CA LEU A 71 -8.93 -8.02 16.90
C LEU A 71 -7.96 -6.91 17.31
N PHE A 72 -8.32 -5.65 17.03
CA PHE A 72 -7.57 -4.48 17.51
C PHE A 72 -7.52 -4.43 19.03
N PHE A 73 -8.67 -4.49 19.71
CA PHE A 73 -8.71 -4.47 21.18
C PHE A 73 -8.00 -5.69 21.78
N ALA A 74 -8.18 -6.87 21.19
CA ALA A 74 -7.45 -8.08 21.59
C ALA A 74 -5.93 -7.90 21.43
N THR A 75 -5.49 -7.25 20.36
CA THR A 75 -4.08 -6.92 20.10
C THR A 75 -3.53 -5.96 21.17
N VAL A 76 -4.26 -4.88 21.48
CA VAL A 76 -3.89 -3.93 22.54
C VAL A 76 -3.74 -4.64 23.88
N LEU A 77 -4.71 -5.48 24.26
CA LEU A 77 -4.66 -6.24 25.50
C LEU A 77 -3.49 -7.23 25.52
N MET A 78 -3.22 -7.90 24.39
CA MET A 78 -2.11 -8.84 24.30
C MET A 78 -0.75 -8.15 24.42
N ILE A 79 -0.59 -6.96 23.82
CA ILE A 79 0.63 -6.16 23.98
C ILE A 79 0.75 -5.66 25.44
N LEU A 80 -0.35 -5.20 26.04
CA LEU A 80 -0.36 -4.68 27.41
C LEU A 80 0.01 -5.74 28.45
N PHE A 81 -0.61 -6.92 28.38
CA PHE A 81 -0.46 -7.98 29.39
C PHE A 81 0.64 -8.98 29.06
N ARG A 82 0.81 -9.33 27.79
CA ARG A 82 1.72 -10.40 27.35
C ARG A 82 2.89 -9.92 26.50
N ARG A 83 2.98 -8.63 26.16
CA ARG A 83 4.00 -8.05 25.27
C ARG A 83 4.23 -8.88 24.01
N ARG A 84 3.15 -9.45 23.47
CA ARG A 84 3.20 -10.34 22.31
C ARG A 84 2.19 -9.88 21.27
N TYR A 85 2.60 -9.87 20.01
CA TYR A 85 1.70 -9.62 18.90
C TYR A 85 1.60 -10.89 18.04
N PRO A 86 0.51 -11.68 18.14
CA PRO A 86 0.35 -12.89 17.35
C PRO A 86 0.53 -12.62 15.85
N ARG A 87 1.41 -13.38 15.18
CA ARG A 87 1.70 -13.20 13.75
C ARG A 87 0.44 -13.28 12.90
N TRP A 88 -0.41 -14.28 13.11
CA TRP A 88 -1.63 -14.41 12.33
C TRP A 88 -2.63 -13.25 12.48
N TRP A 89 -2.62 -12.51 13.61
CA TRP A 89 -3.42 -11.28 13.77
C TRP A 89 -2.86 -10.16 12.91
N PHE A 90 -1.55 -10.00 12.95
CA PHE A 90 -0.84 -9.03 12.12
C PHE A 90 -1.00 -9.37 10.63
N ASP A 91 -0.79 -10.64 10.25
CA ASP A 91 -0.91 -11.11 8.87
C ASP A 91 -2.33 -10.85 8.34
N PHE A 92 -3.36 -11.14 9.14
CA PHE A 92 -4.74 -10.81 8.77
C PHE A 92 -4.95 -9.30 8.58
N ALA A 93 -4.49 -8.47 9.53
CA ALA A 93 -4.61 -7.02 9.42
C ALA A 93 -3.82 -6.45 8.24
N LEU A 94 -2.65 -7.01 7.93
CA LEU A 94 -1.80 -6.67 6.81
C LEU A 94 -2.48 -7.03 5.48
N GLU A 95 -3.02 -8.25 5.35
CA GLU A 95 -3.75 -8.66 4.16
C GLU A 95 -5.04 -7.86 3.95
N LEU A 96 -5.76 -7.54 5.04
CA LEU A 96 -6.90 -6.63 4.98
C LEU A 96 -6.48 -5.22 4.52
N ALA A 97 -5.33 -4.72 4.98
CA ALA A 97 -4.78 -3.44 4.55
C ALA A 97 -4.35 -3.47 3.07
N ARG A 98 -3.74 -4.57 2.60
CA ARG A 98 -3.39 -4.79 1.17
C ARG A 98 -4.65 -4.79 0.31
N PHE A 99 -5.64 -5.58 0.70
CA PHE A 99 -6.90 -5.70 -0.03
C PHE A 99 -7.70 -4.39 -0.06
N SER A 100 -7.84 -3.70 1.07
CA SER A 100 -8.48 -2.38 1.13
C SER A 100 -7.75 -1.34 0.27
N THR A 101 -6.42 -1.38 0.23
CA THR A 101 -5.63 -0.49 -0.63
C THR A 101 -5.82 -0.81 -2.11
N ARG A 102 -5.93 -2.09 -2.50
CA ARG A 102 -6.26 -2.50 -3.87
C ARG A 102 -7.65 -2.02 -4.27
N ILE A 103 -8.66 -2.19 -3.41
CA ILE A 103 -10.01 -1.66 -3.63
C ILE A 103 -9.98 -0.14 -3.76
N GLY A 104 -9.27 0.55 -2.86
CA GLY A 104 -9.13 2.00 -2.91
C GLY A 104 -8.43 2.49 -4.18
N ALA A 105 -7.38 1.80 -4.62
CA ALA A 105 -6.68 2.10 -5.87
C ALA A 105 -7.58 1.88 -7.09
N TYR A 106 -8.37 0.80 -7.11
CA TYR A 106 -9.36 0.55 -8.15
C TYR A 106 -10.45 1.63 -8.15
N ALA A 107 -11.05 1.93 -6.99
CA ALA A 107 -12.10 2.93 -6.85
C ALA A 107 -11.62 4.35 -7.21
N ALA A 108 -10.38 4.69 -6.86
CA ALA A 108 -9.75 5.98 -7.17
C ALA A 108 -9.17 6.07 -8.59
N LEU A 109 -9.42 5.06 -9.43
CA LEU A 109 -8.93 4.94 -10.81
C LEU A 109 -7.41 4.91 -10.97
N LEU A 110 -6.67 4.56 -9.92
CA LEU A 110 -5.21 4.49 -9.96
C LEU A 110 -4.70 3.26 -10.73
N ARG A 111 -5.49 2.18 -10.77
CA ARG A 111 -5.17 0.91 -11.44
C ARG A 111 -6.41 0.37 -12.11
N ASP A 112 -6.31 -0.18 -13.32
CA ASP A 112 -7.44 -0.75 -14.09
C ASP A 112 -7.80 -2.20 -13.75
N GLU A 113 -6.92 -2.89 -13.03
CA GLU A 113 -7.08 -4.27 -12.66
C GLU A 113 -8.15 -4.43 -11.56
N TYR A 114 -9.11 -5.32 -11.78
CA TYR A 114 -10.09 -5.65 -10.75
C TYR A 114 -9.38 -6.21 -9.51
N PRO A 115 -9.72 -5.74 -8.29
CA PRO A 115 -8.97 -6.06 -7.08
C PRO A 115 -9.00 -7.55 -6.76
N SER A 116 -7.82 -8.18 -6.73
CA SER A 116 -7.64 -9.58 -6.35
C SER A 116 -7.41 -9.72 -4.85
N THR A 117 -7.99 -10.77 -4.27
CA THR A 117 -7.81 -11.13 -2.85
C THR A 117 -6.54 -11.95 -2.61
N VAL A 118 -5.97 -12.56 -3.66
CA VAL A 118 -4.89 -13.54 -3.53
C VAL A 118 -3.65 -13.18 -4.33
N GLU A 119 -3.83 -12.58 -5.51
CA GLU A 119 -2.71 -12.26 -6.39
C GLU A 119 -2.08 -10.92 -6.03
N GLU A 120 -0.76 -10.84 -6.17
CA GLU A 120 -0.06 -9.57 -6.18
C GLU A 120 -0.41 -8.79 -7.45
N GLN A 121 -0.70 -7.50 -7.29
CA GLN A 121 -1.07 -6.58 -8.36
C GLN A 121 -0.12 -5.37 -8.30
N GLY A 122 -0.29 -4.38 -9.17
CA GLY A 122 0.52 -3.14 -9.19
C GLY A 122 0.31 -2.21 -7.97
N VAL A 123 -0.04 -2.76 -6.81
CA VAL A 123 -0.20 -2.11 -5.51
C VAL A 123 0.65 -2.88 -4.51
N HIS A 124 1.84 -2.36 -4.24
CA HIS A 124 2.82 -2.94 -3.33
C HIS A 124 2.71 -2.27 -1.97
N LEU A 125 2.14 -2.99 -1.00
CA LEU A 125 2.03 -2.56 0.39
C LEU A 125 2.83 -3.51 1.27
N ASP A 126 3.90 -2.96 1.84
CA ASP A 126 4.81 -3.67 2.74
C ASP A 126 4.81 -2.99 4.09
N ILE A 127 4.63 -3.80 5.13
CA ILE A 127 4.75 -3.38 6.52
C ILE A 127 5.67 -4.39 7.20
N ASP A 128 6.75 -3.89 7.78
CA ASP A 128 7.69 -4.74 8.51
C ASP A 128 7.04 -5.25 9.81
N TYR A 129 7.18 -6.56 10.10
CA TYR A 129 6.65 -7.13 11.35
C TYR A 129 7.41 -6.55 12.56
N PRO A 130 6.71 -6.02 13.58
CA PRO A 130 7.35 -5.33 14.69
C PRO A 130 7.99 -6.30 15.69
N ASP A 131 9.18 -5.96 16.20
CA ASP A 131 9.72 -6.62 17.38
C ASP A 131 9.10 -5.99 18.64
N VAL A 132 8.08 -6.63 19.19
CA VAL A 132 7.26 -6.09 20.29
C VAL A 132 8.08 -5.82 21.56
N GLU A 133 9.16 -6.57 21.78
CA GLU A 133 9.98 -6.43 22.99
C GLU A 133 10.89 -5.19 22.94
N HIS A 134 11.37 -4.84 21.74
CA HIS A 134 12.34 -3.76 21.53
C HIS A 134 11.71 -2.48 21.00
N ASP A 135 10.72 -2.57 20.11
CA ASP A 135 10.18 -1.43 19.36
C ASP A 135 8.85 -0.87 19.91
N LEU A 136 8.19 -1.58 20.84
CA LEU A 136 6.87 -1.21 21.36
C LEU A 136 6.83 -1.07 22.88
N ASN A 137 6.45 0.11 23.37
CA ASN A 137 6.21 0.36 24.78
C ASN A 137 4.78 -0.09 25.17
N ARG A 138 4.68 -0.90 26.23
CA ARG A 138 3.42 -1.50 26.72
C ARG A 138 2.27 -0.52 26.98
N TRP A 139 2.57 0.73 27.37
CA TRP A 139 1.56 1.73 27.74
C TRP A 139 1.25 2.72 26.60
N LEU A 140 2.09 2.79 25.58
CA LEU A 140 1.92 3.75 24.49
C LEU A 140 0.64 3.53 23.66
N PRO A 141 0.12 2.31 23.40
CA PRO A 141 -1.11 2.13 22.63
C PRO A 141 -2.30 2.97 23.15
N LEU A 142 -2.39 3.15 24.48
CA LEU A 142 -3.44 3.94 25.12
C LEU A 142 -3.24 5.46 25.00
N VAL A 143 -2.08 5.95 24.60
CA VAL A 143 -1.84 7.39 24.39
C VAL A 143 -1.82 7.71 22.89
N LYS A 144 -1.48 6.73 22.05
CA LYS A 144 -1.40 6.89 20.60
C LYS A 144 -2.71 7.35 19.97
N TRP A 145 -3.87 6.88 20.44
CA TRP A 145 -5.16 7.27 19.86
C TRP A 145 -5.44 8.77 20.02
N LEU A 146 -4.98 9.39 21.11
CA LEU A 146 -5.07 10.85 21.30
C LEU A 146 -4.16 11.60 20.32
N LEU A 147 -2.93 11.11 20.10
CA LEU A 147 -1.97 11.67 19.15
C LEU A 147 -2.35 11.45 17.67
N ALA A 148 -3.24 10.51 17.40
CA ALA A 148 -3.80 10.26 16.07
C ALA A 148 -4.94 11.24 15.73
N ILE A 149 -5.59 11.87 16.71
CA ILE A 149 -6.71 12.81 16.47
C ILE A 149 -6.32 13.96 15.52
N PRO A 150 -5.19 14.66 15.69
CA PRO A 150 -4.79 15.73 14.76
C PRO A 150 -4.60 15.22 13.32
N HIS A 151 -4.14 13.97 13.17
CA HIS A 151 -3.97 13.35 11.87
C HIS A 151 -5.30 13.05 11.19
N TYR A 152 -6.27 12.52 11.94
CA TYR A 152 -7.60 12.24 11.39
C TYR A 152 -8.28 13.50 10.87
N LEU A 153 -8.11 14.64 11.54
CA LEU A 153 -8.66 15.91 11.07
C LEU A 153 -8.07 16.33 9.71
N VAL A 154 -6.74 16.30 9.58
CA VAL A 154 -6.09 16.69 8.31
C VAL A 154 -6.38 15.67 7.21
N LEU A 155 -6.38 14.38 7.55
CA LEU A 155 -6.71 13.31 6.60
C LEU A 155 -8.18 13.40 6.15
N ALA A 156 -9.12 13.80 7.00
CA ALA A 156 -10.50 14.00 6.58
C ALA A 156 -10.61 15.09 5.50
N VAL A 157 -9.93 16.22 5.68
CA VAL A 157 -9.87 17.30 4.69
C VAL A 157 -9.20 16.83 3.40
N LEU A 158 -8.06 16.14 3.51
CA LEU A 158 -7.35 15.61 2.34
C LEU A 158 -8.12 14.52 1.61
N SER A 159 -8.86 13.67 2.32
CA SER A 159 -9.72 12.65 1.72
C SER A 159 -10.85 13.28 0.94
N LEU A 160 -11.43 14.39 1.42
CA LEU A 160 -12.41 15.15 0.65
C LEU A 160 -11.79 15.76 -0.61
N ALA A 161 -10.60 16.35 -0.50
CA ALA A 161 -9.86 16.85 -1.66
C ALA A 161 -9.49 15.73 -2.65
N ALA A 162 -9.13 14.54 -2.15
CA ALA A 162 -8.84 13.37 -2.96
C ALA A 162 -10.09 12.86 -3.68
N LEU A 163 -11.25 12.85 -3.01
CA LEU A 163 -12.53 12.48 -3.63
C LEU A 163 -12.84 13.41 -4.81
N VAL A 164 -12.74 14.73 -4.61
CA VAL A 164 -12.94 15.71 -5.69
C VAL A 164 -11.93 15.50 -6.82
N THR A 165 -10.66 15.24 -6.47
CA THR A 165 -9.60 14.96 -7.45
C THR A 165 -9.90 13.71 -8.27
N VAL A 166 -10.40 12.64 -7.64
CA VAL A 166 -10.79 11.39 -8.30
C VAL A 166 -11.95 11.62 -9.26
N VAL A 167 -12.95 12.42 -8.87
CA VAL A 167 -14.07 12.78 -9.76
C VAL A 167 -13.55 13.55 -10.98
N ILE A 168 -12.66 14.52 -10.78
CA ILE A 168 -12.05 15.27 -11.89
C ILE A 168 -11.21 14.33 -12.78
N ALA A 169 -10.43 13.43 -12.18
CA ALA A 169 -9.62 12.45 -12.90
C ALA A 169 -10.48 11.47 -13.71
N TRP A 170 -11.64 11.07 -13.18
CA TRP A 170 -12.61 10.23 -13.90
C TRP A 170 -13.04 10.88 -15.22
N PHE A 171 -13.45 12.15 -15.18
CA PHE A 171 -13.75 12.91 -16.40
C PHE A 171 -12.52 13.04 -17.30
N ALA A 172 -11.35 13.37 -16.75
CA ALA A 172 -10.12 13.51 -17.51
C ALA A 172 -9.76 12.23 -18.28
N ILE A 173 -9.91 11.06 -17.66
CA ILE A 173 -9.65 9.75 -18.28
C ILE A 173 -10.66 9.44 -19.39
N LEU A 174 -11.94 9.78 -19.21
CA LEU A 174 -12.94 9.55 -20.26
C LEU A 174 -12.64 10.33 -21.55
N PHE A 175 -12.14 11.57 -21.41
CA PHE A 175 -11.78 12.40 -22.56
C PHE A 175 -10.40 12.07 -23.14
N THR A 176 -9.38 11.94 -22.28
CA THR A 176 -7.98 11.84 -22.69
C THR A 176 -7.43 10.42 -22.73
N GLY A 177 -8.06 9.47 -22.02
CA GLY A 177 -7.56 8.10 -21.82
C GLY A 177 -6.37 8.00 -20.88
N GLY A 178 -5.95 9.09 -20.22
CA GLY A 178 -4.79 9.12 -19.34
C GLY A 178 -5.08 9.79 -18.01
N TYR A 179 -4.47 9.27 -16.93
CA TYR A 179 -4.58 9.85 -15.60
C TYR A 179 -3.56 10.98 -15.43
N PRO A 180 -3.96 12.23 -15.13
CA PRO A 180 -3.00 13.32 -14.93
C PRO A 180 -2.01 13.01 -13.78
N ARG A 181 -0.71 12.97 -14.07
CA ARG A 181 0.33 12.57 -13.09
C ARG A 181 0.27 13.34 -11.76
N GLY A 182 -0.04 14.64 -11.78
CA GLY A 182 -0.15 15.45 -10.57
C GLY A 182 -1.31 15.01 -9.65
N MET A 183 -2.44 14.63 -10.24
CA MET A 183 -3.60 14.10 -9.51
C MET A 183 -3.28 12.71 -8.94
N PHE A 184 -2.61 11.87 -9.73
CA PHE A 184 -2.17 10.54 -9.30
C PHE A 184 -1.23 10.63 -8.10
N ASP A 185 -0.19 11.46 -8.21
CA ASP A 185 0.79 11.67 -7.13
C ASP A 185 0.13 12.20 -5.85
N PHE A 186 -0.90 13.05 -5.97
CA PHE A 186 -1.67 13.55 -4.84
C PHE A 186 -2.45 12.44 -4.14
N VAL A 187 -3.28 11.68 -4.88
CA VAL A 187 -4.11 10.60 -4.32
C VAL A 187 -3.24 9.50 -3.71
N VAL A 188 -2.16 9.10 -4.38
CA VAL A 188 -1.17 8.15 -3.84
C VAL A 188 -0.51 8.73 -2.58
N GLY A 189 -0.16 10.02 -2.57
CA GLY A 189 0.39 10.69 -1.40
C GLY A 189 -0.53 10.65 -0.17
N VAL A 190 -1.84 10.86 -0.38
CA VAL A 190 -2.88 10.72 0.67
C VAL A 190 -2.96 9.27 1.15
N GLY A 191 -3.00 8.30 0.23
CA GLY A 191 -3.02 6.87 0.56
C GLY A 191 -1.78 6.43 1.36
N ARG A 192 -0.58 6.92 1.00
CA ARG A 192 0.66 6.68 1.76
C ARG A 192 0.55 7.22 3.18
N TRP A 193 -0.05 8.40 3.35
CA TRP A 193 -0.23 8.97 4.68
C TRP A 193 -1.25 8.17 5.50
N TRP A 194 -2.37 7.77 4.89
CA TRP A 194 -3.35 6.89 5.52
C TRP A 194 -2.69 5.59 6.03
N LEU A 195 -1.87 4.95 5.20
CA LEU A 195 -1.12 3.75 5.58
C LEU A 195 -0.22 3.99 6.81
N ARG A 196 0.50 5.12 6.86
CA ARG A 196 1.36 5.42 8.02
C ARG A 196 0.57 5.62 9.31
N VAL A 197 -0.60 6.25 9.23
CA VAL A 197 -1.49 6.42 10.38
C VAL A 197 -2.09 5.09 10.80
N GLN A 198 -2.53 4.25 9.87
CA GLN A 198 -2.98 2.90 10.18
C GLN A 198 -1.87 2.07 10.84
N ALA A 199 -0.65 2.09 10.30
CA ALA A 199 0.48 1.37 10.89
C ALA A 199 0.82 1.82 12.31
N TYR A 200 0.67 3.12 12.60
CA TYR A 200 0.93 3.70 13.93
C TYR A 200 -0.21 3.44 14.93
N ALA A 201 -1.46 3.73 14.54
CA ALA A 201 -2.60 3.78 15.44
C ALA A 201 -3.42 2.49 15.47
N PHE A 202 -3.46 1.73 14.37
CA PHE A 202 -4.33 0.57 14.22
C PHE A 202 -3.56 -0.76 14.21
N LEU A 203 -2.55 -0.90 13.36
CA LEU A 203 -1.71 -2.10 13.36
C LEU A 203 -0.66 -2.09 14.49
N LEU A 204 -0.45 -0.95 15.17
CA LEU A 204 0.46 -0.84 16.32
C LEU A 204 1.88 -1.37 16.04
N VAL A 205 2.35 -1.20 14.79
CA VAL A 205 3.64 -1.74 14.32
C VAL A 205 4.81 -0.86 14.72
N THR A 206 4.57 0.42 14.96
CA THR A 206 5.65 1.36 15.25
C THR A 206 5.22 2.37 16.29
N ASP A 207 6.10 2.66 17.25
CA ASP A 207 5.98 3.78 18.18
C ASP A 207 6.45 5.10 17.57
N ARG A 208 7.09 5.06 16.40
CA ARG A 208 7.57 6.26 15.71
C ARG A 208 6.40 7.04 15.12
N TYR A 209 6.25 8.29 15.57
CA TYR A 209 5.21 9.21 15.08
C TYR A 209 5.33 9.43 13.57
N PRO A 210 4.22 9.29 12.81
CA PRO A 210 4.24 9.42 11.35
C PRO A 210 4.53 10.87 10.93
N PRO A 211 5.41 11.10 9.95
CA PRO A 211 5.65 12.45 9.45
C PRO A 211 4.47 12.95 8.61
N PHE A 212 4.10 14.21 8.78
CA PHE A 212 3.02 14.95 8.07
C PHE A 212 3.29 15.20 6.57
N SER A 213 4.10 14.37 5.91
CA SER A 213 4.49 14.58 4.52
C SER A 213 3.87 13.53 3.59
N SER A 214 2.99 13.94 2.69
CA SER A 214 2.50 13.12 1.57
C SER A 214 3.55 12.89 0.48
N SER A 215 4.64 13.66 0.51
CA SER A 215 5.65 13.74 -0.55
C SER A 215 6.64 12.58 -0.58
N ARG A 216 6.84 12.01 -1.78
CA ARG A 216 8.03 11.27 -2.14
C ARG A 216 9.19 12.26 -2.19
N LYS A 217 10.17 12.16 -1.29
CA LYS A 217 11.53 12.66 -1.61
C LYS A 217 11.96 11.88 -2.85
N ARG A 218 11.77 12.43 -4.05
CA ARG A 218 12.31 11.85 -5.28
C ARG A 218 13.80 11.62 -4.99
N ARG A 219 14.23 10.37 -4.93
CA ARG A 219 15.65 10.07 -5.18
C ARG A 219 15.90 10.65 -6.56
N ARG A 220 16.61 11.79 -6.63
CA ARG A 220 17.24 12.19 -7.88
C ARG A 220 18.09 11.00 -8.29
N PRO A 221 17.92 10.40 -9.48
CA PRO A 221 18.99 9.58 -10.03
C PRO A 221 20.23 10.48 -10.03
N ALA A 222 21.34 9.99 -9.49
CA ALA A 222 22.58 10.74 -9.40
C ALA A 222 22.92 11.29 -10.80
N HIS A 223 22.65 12.57 -11.02
CA HIS A 223 23.13 13.29 -12.18
C HIS A 223 24.65 13.39 -11.99
N GLY A 224 25.40 12.63 -12.78
CA GLY A 224 26.85 12.71 -12.82
C GLY A 224 27.58 11.37 -12.89
N ALA A 225 27.21 10.48 -13.81
CA ALA A 225 28.24 9.66 -14.45
C ALA A 225 28.65 10.43 -15.71
N PRO A 226 29.87 10.98 -15.80
CA PRO A 226 30.34 11.58 -17.04
C PRO A 226 30.35 10.52 -18.13
N LEU A 227 29.70 10.83 -19.24
CA LEU A 227 29.89 10.14 -20.52
C LEU A 227 31.36 10.31 -20.91
N LEU A 228 32.22 9.37 -20.53
CA LEU A 228 33.53 9.26 -21.15
C LEU A 228 33.36 8.55 -22.49
N THR A 229 33.11 9.38 -23.50
CA THR A 229 33.73 9.27 -24.80
C THR A 229 35.14 8.69 -24.66
N THR A 230 35.33 7.44 -25.07
CA THR A 230 36.54 7.01 -25.79
C THR A 230 36.14 5.85 -26.69
N ALA A 231 35.57 6.21 -27.83
CA ALA A 231 35.82 5.46 -29.05
C ALA A 231 37.27 5.72 -29.44
N ILE A 232 38.16 4.75 -29.25
CA ILE A 232 39.39 4.47 -30.02
C ILE A 232 39.84 3.08 -29.54
N GLN A 233 39.46 2.03 -30.27
CA GLN A 233 40.28 0.83 -30.47
C GLN A 233 39.66 -0.04 -31.59
N ARG A 234 39.55 0.51 -32.80
CA ARG A 234 39.58 -0.29 -34.03
C ARG A 234 40.84 0.10 -34.79
N HIS A 235 41.87 -0.73 -34.73
CA HIS A 235 42.71 -1.15 -35.86
C HIS A 235 43.81 -2.08 -35.35
N GLY A 236 43.81 -3.31 -35.85
CA GLY A 236 44.73 -4.39 -35.45
C GLY A 236 44.34 -5.68 -36.15
N THR A 237 44.46 -5.66 -37.47
CA THR A 237 44.03 -6.69 -38.41
C THR A 237 45.00 -7.89 -38.44
N MET A 238 44.42 -9.08 -38.67
CA MET A 238 44.95 -10.24 -39.41
C MET A 238 45.80 -11.32 -38.71
N ALA A 239 45.54 -12.54 -39.24
CA ALA A 239 46.31 -13.79 -39.23
C ALA A 239 46.00 -14.73 -38.04
N ARG A 240 45.72 -16.03 -38.16
CA ARG A 240 45.70 -17.00 -39.29
C ARG A 240 45.30 -18.36 -38.66
N GLY A 241 44.49 -19.19 -39.34
CA GLY A 241 44.38 -20.62 -38.97
C GLY A 241 43.05 -21.29 -39.31
N ARG A 242 42.96 -21.87 -40.51
CA ARG A 242 41.85 -22.73 -40.98
C ARG A 242 42.01 -24.18 -40.49
N ARG A 243 40.90 -24.76 -40.00
CA ARG A 243 40.32 -26.11 -40.26
C ARG A 243 41.07 -27.38 -39.79
N PRO A 244 40.46 -28.60 -39.87
CA PRO A 244 39.16 -29.09 -39.36
C PRO A 244 39.33 -30.49 -38.67
N THR A 245 38.22 -31.18 -38.29
CA THR A 245 37.96 -32.63 -38.53
C THR A 245 37.35 -33.43 -37.35
N MET A 246 36.17 -34.01 -37.67
CA MET A 246 35.51 -35.26 -37.20
C MET A 246 34.90 -35.44 -35.79
N ALA A 247 33.56 -35.60 -35.80
CA ALA A 247 32.79 -36.58 -35.03
C ALA A 247 33.07 -38.02 -35.58
N PRO A 248 32.70 -39.16 -34.96
CA PRO A 248 31.35 -39.44 -34.40
C PRO A 248 31.24 -40.44 -33.21
N GLU A 249 29.97 -40.67 -32.81
CA GLU A 249 29.37 -41.95 -32.34
C GLU A 249 29.53 -42.54 -30.92
N GLY A 250 28.37 -42.95 -30.37
CA GLY A 250 28.15 -44.02 -29.36
C GLY A 250 28.16 -43.55 -27.90
N LEU A 251 27.30 -44.01 -26.98
CA LEU A 251 26.56 -45.26 -26.90
C LEU A 251 25.33 -45.10 -25.98
N ALA A 252 24.34 -45.96 -26.18
CA ALA A 252 23.09 -46.04 -25.44
C ALA A 252 23.20 -46.84 -24.11
N ARG A 253 22.21 -46.56 -23.22
CA ARG A 253 21.52 -47.49 -22.28
C ARG A 253 22.29 -48.03 -21.05
N PRO A 254 21.61 -48.67 -20.06
CA PRO A 254 20.21 -49.12 -19.96
C PRO A 254 19.21 -48.18 -19.28
#